data_AF-A0A5B7AGJ4-F1
#
_entry.id   AF-A0A5B7AGJ4-F1
#
_cell.length_a   1.000
_cell.length_b   1.000
_cell.length_c   1.000
_cell.angle_alpha   90.00
_cell.angle_beta   90.00
_cell.angle_gamma   90.00
#
_symmetry.space_group_name_H-M   'P 1'
#
loop_
_entity.id
_entity.type
_entity.pdbx_description
1 polymer ?
#
loop_
_entity_poly.entity_id
_entity_poly.type
_entity_poly.pdbx_seq_one_letter_code
_entity_poly.pdbx_strand_id
1 'polypeptide(L)'
;MAKEDSHTEVFDSVEEKGNSVLADGNKEAGDRSSMLQKEVEGKVDSLVLDEPPEVAKKRKKKSKSKKKKELLEQTDPPSIPIIELFPSGEFPEGEIQQYKDDNVWRMTSEEKRELERLENPIYNSVRQAAEVHRQVRKYIKGILKPGMLMTDLCETLENTVRKLISENGLQAGIAFPTGCSLNWVAAHWTPNSGDKTVLQYDDVMKLDFGTHVDGHIVDCAFTVAFNPMFDPLLEASREATNIGIKESGIDVRLCDVGAAIQEVMESYEVEINGKMFQGILFI
;
A
#
# COMPACT_ATOMS: atom_id res chain seq x y z
N MET A 1 30.95 -29.53 7.37
CA MET A 1 29.88 -30.30 6.71
C MET A 1 28.57 -29.87 7.34
N ALA A 2 28.11 -28.68 6.96
CA ALA A 2 26.85 -28.09 7.41
C ALA A 2 25.87 -28.18 6.23
N LYS A 3 24.60 -28.45 6.52
CA LYS A 3 23.53 -28.40 5.51
C LYS A 3 22.93 -27.00 5.52
N GLU A 4 22.77 -26.44 4.33
CA GLU A 4 21.85 -25.32 4.10
C GLU A 4 20.47 -25.94 3.87
N ASP A 5 19.55 -25.80 4.83
CA ASP A 5 18.15 -26.13 4.61
C ASP A 5 17.40 -24.84 4.22
N SER A 6 17.19 -24.68 2.91
CA SER A 6 16.46 -23.55 2.33
C SER A 6 14.95 -23.76 2.50
N HIS A 7 14.34 -23.09 3.47
CA HIS A 7 12.88 -23.04 3.56
C HIS A 7 12.31 -22.06 2.53
N THR A 8 11.63 -22.62 1.53
CA THR A 8 10.83 -21.88 0.55
C THR A 8 9.39 -21.88 1.02
N GLU A 9 8.83 -20.72 1.34
CA GLU A 9 7.40 -20.59 1.62
C GLU A 9 6.57 -20.54 0.32
N VAL A 10 5.41 -21.19 0.36
CA VAL A 10 4.53 -21.39 -0.80
C VAL A 10 3.48 -20.28 -0.83
N PHE A 11 3.47 -19.48 -1.88
CA PHE A 11 2.37 -18.56 -2.19
C PHE A 11 1.36 -19.24 -3.13
N ASP A 12 0.20 -19.61 -2.60
CA ASP A 12 -0.94 -20.01 -3.43
C ASP A 12 -1.53 -18.79 -4.14
N SER A 13 -1.56 -18.84 -5.47
CA SER A 13 -2.21 -17.83 -6.31
C SER A 13 -3.51 -18.39 -6.90
N VAL A 14 -4.64 -17.74 -6.58
CA VAL A 14 -5.96 -18.14 -7.09
C VAL A 14 -6.25 -17.37 -8.39
N GLU A 15 -6.45 -18.10 -9.49
CA GLU A 15 -6.79 -17.53 -10.81
C GLU A 15 -8.24 -17.01 -10.86
N GLU A 16 -8.44 -15.72 -11.18
CA GLU A 16 -9.75 -15.22 -11.62
C GLU A 16 -9.98 -15.49 -13.11
N LYS A 17 -11.06 -16.22 -13.41
CA LYS A 17 -11.54 -16.46 -14.79
C LYS A 17 -12.53 -15.38 -15.21
N GLY A 18 -12.02 -14.30 -15.78
CA GLY A 18 -12.84 -13.25 -16.39
C GLY A 18 -13.66 -13.77 -17.58
N ASN A 19 -14.98 -13.88 -17.40
CA ASN A 19 -15.91 -14.27 -18.46
C ASN A 19 -16.31 -13.05 -19.31
N SER A 20 -16.27 -13.16 -20.63
CA SER A 20 -16.60 -12.06 -21.54
C SER A 20 -18.11 -11.92 -21.76
N VAL A 21 -18.62 -10.70 -21.70
CA VAL A 21 -19.98 -10.36 -22.15
C VAL A 21 -19.93 -9.21 -23.15
N LEU A 22 -20.74 -9.36 -24.20
CA LEU A 22 -20.77 -8.52 -25.39
C LEU A 22 -21.50 -7.20 -25.13
N ALA A 23 -21.05 -6.13 -25.78
CA ALA A 23 -21.80 -4.88 -25.90
C ALA A 23 -22.25 -4.68 -27.35
N ASP A 24 -23.57 -4.68 -27.56
CA ASP A 24 -24.21 -4.23 -28.80
C ASP A 24 -24.90 -2.87 -28.54
N GLY A 25 -24.93 -2.00 -29.56
CA GLY A 25 -25.35 -0.60 -29.39
C GLY A 25 -26.86 -0.36 -29.60
N ASN A 26 -27.34 0.86 -29.31
CA ASN A 26 -27.58 1.90 -30.34
C ASN A 26 -28.21 3.20 -29.74
N LYS A 27 -27.88 4.36 -30.33
CA LYS A 27 -28.65 5.62 -30.63
C LYS A 27 -30.09 5.81 -30.09
N GLU A 28 -30.70 7.01 -29.97
CA GLU A 28 -30.45 8.46 -30.24
C GLU A 28 -31.62 9.24 -29.55
N ALA A 29 -31.72 10.56 -29.32
CA ALA A 29 -30.92 11.78 -29.50
C ALA A 29 -31.53 12.91 -28.61
N GLY A 30 -30.94 14.12 -28.50
CA GLY A 30 -31.58 15.23 -27.77
C GLY A 30 -30.76 16.52 -27.60
N ASP A 31 -30.73 17.38 -28.63
CA ASP A 31 -30.09 18.71 -28.60
C ASP A 31 -31.06 19.81 -28.12
N ARG A 32 -30.57 20.75 -27.28
CA ARG A 32 -31.13 22.11 -27.14
C ARG A 32 -30.03 23.13 -26.79
N SER A 33 -29.80 24.05 -27.73
CA SER A 33 -28.93 25.22 -27.61
C SER A 33 -29.66 26.47 -27.07
N SER A 34 -28.93 27.30 -26.31
CA SER A 34 -29.10 28.76 -26.24
C SER A 34 -27.81 29.40 -25.69
N MET A 35 -26.88 29.82 -26.55
CA MET A 35 -26.70 31.21 -27.01
C MET A 35 -26.57 32.28 -25.92
N LEU A 36 -25.39 32.91 -25.85
CA LEU A 36 -25.22 34.37 -25.79
C LEU A 36 -23.86 34.73 -26.44
N GLN A 37 -23.82 35.81 -27.23
CA GLN A 37 -22.70 36.22 -28.09
C GLN A 37 -21.98 37.46 -27.55
N LYS A 38 -20.71 37.66 -27.95
CA LYS A 38 -20.14 38.88 -28.60
C LYS A 38 -18.63 38.69 -28.86
N GLU A 39 -18.14 38.68 -30.11
CA GLU A 39 -17.81 39.82 -31.03
C GLU A 39 -16.37 40.35 -30.82
N VAL A 40 -15.52 40.74 -31.80
CA VAL A 40 -15.27 40.41 -33.24
C VAL A 40 -13.75 40.68 -33.50
N GLU A 41 -13.24 40.17 -34.64
CA GLU A 41 -12.13 40.68 -35.49
C GLU A 41 -10.86 39.78 -35.54
N GLY A 42 -10.29 39.44 -36.70
CA GLY A 42 -10.73 39.66 -38.09
C GLY A 42 -9.59 39.61 -39.11
N LYS A 43 -9.57 38.59 -39.99
CA LYS A 43 -9.02 38.66 -41.36
C LYS A 43 -9.24 37.34 -42.13
N VAL A 44 -9.74 37.46 -43.36
CA VAL A 44 -9.95 36.37 -44.32
C VAL A 44 -9.25 36.76 -45.61
N ASP A 45 -8.60 35.79 -46.26
CA ASP A 45 -8.41 35.64 -47.71
C ASP A 45 -7.52 34.38 -47.91
N SER A 46 -7.75 33.48 -48.87
CA SER A 46 -8.86 33.31 -49.82
C SER A 46 -8.92 31.83 -50.29
N LEU A 47 -10.10 31.35 -50.69
CA LEU A 47 -10.32 29.97 -51.15
C LEU A 47 -10.25 29.87 -52.68
N VAL A 48 -9.65 28.78 -53.18
CA VAL A 48 -9.98 28.20 -54.50
C VAL A 48 -10.00 26.67 -54.36
N LEU A 49 -11.04 26.03 -54.87
CA LEU A 49 -11.21 24.58 -55.00
C LEU A 49 -11.36 24.25 -56.48
N ASP A 50 -10.75 23.15 -56.92
CA ASP A 50 -11.24 22.31 -58.02
C ASP A 50 -10.60 20.91 -57.91
N GLU A 51 -11.31 19.88 -58.39
CA GLU A 51 -11.06 18.46 -58.07
C GLU A 51 -10.65 17.62 -59.33
N PRO A 52 -10.55 16.27 -59.31
CA PRO A 52 -9.28 15.53 -59.44
C PRO A 52 -9.07 14.84 -60.81
N PRO A 53 -7.94 14.10 -61.01
CA PRO A 53 -8.11 12.66 -61.23
C PRO A 53 -7.01 11.68 -60.71
N GLU A 54 -7.48 10.44 -60.50
CA GLU A 54 -6.84 9.11 -60.57
C GLU A 54 -5.55 8.67 -59.81
N VAL A 55 -5.79 7.78 -58.83
CA VAL A 55 -5.22 6.42 -58.63
C VAL A 55 -3.71 6.16 -58.90
N ALA A 56 -2.91 6.00 -57.83
CA ALA A 56 -1.66 5.22 -57.86
C ALA A 56 -1.32 4.46 -56.55
N LYS A 57 -1.56 3.13 -56.58
CA LYS A 57 -0.88 2.03 -55.85
C LYS A 57 -0.38 2.25 -54.40
N LYS A 58 -1.14 1.66 -53.45
CA LYS A 58 -0.75 1.41 -52.04
C LYS A 58 0.65 0.75 -51.90
N ARG A 59 1.60 1.41 -51.24
CA ARG A 59 2.74 0.73 -50.58
C ARG A 59 2.39 0.47 -49.11
N LYS A 60 2.32 -0.80 -48.70
CA LYS A 60 2.14 -1.21 -47.28
C LYS A 60 3.33 -0.72 -46.45
N LYS A 61 3.18 0.39 -45.70
CA LYS A 61 4.05 0.65 -44.54
C LYS A 61 3.83 -0.50 -43.56
N LYS A 62 4.86 -1.32 -43.30
CA LYS A 62 4.83 -2.29 -42.21
C LYS A 62 4.49 -1.54 -40.92
N SER A 63 3.41 -1.92 -40.26
CA SER A 63 3.14 -1.45 -38.90
C SER A 63 4.34 -1.84 -38.04
N LYS A 64 5.01 -0.84 -37.44
CA LYS A 64 5.86 -1.13 -36.30
C LYS A 64 4.96 -1.78 -35.27
N SER A 65 5.24 -3.02 -34.90
CA SER A 65 4.64 -3.61 -33.71
C SER A 65 4.84 -2.62 -32.57
N LYS A 66 3.76 -2.20 -31.91
CA LYS A 66 3.90 -1.54 -30.62
C LYS A 66 4.66 -2.54 -29.76
N LYS A 67 5.92 -2.24 -29.40
CA LYS A 67 6.56 -2.96 -28.30
C LYS A 67 5.58 -2.88 -27.14
N LYS A 68 5.24 -4.03 -26.53
CA LYS A 68 4.65 -4.03 -25.20
C LYS A 68 5.59 -3.15 -24.36
N LYS A 69 5.08 -2.04 -23.82
CA LYS A 69 5.87 -1.22 -22.91
C LYS A 69 6.07 -2.13 -21.70
N GLU A 70 7.29 -2.57 -21.46
CA GLU A 70 7.60 -3.28 -20.21
C GLU A 70 7.14 -2.39 -19.07
N LEU A 71 6.44 -2.99 -18.10
CA LEU A 71 6.09 -2.29 -16.88
C LEU A 71 7.40 -1.96 -16.18
N LEU A 72 7.48 -0.76 -15.61
CA LEU A 72 8.67 -0.36 -14.87
C LEU A 72 8.68 -1.19 -13.57
N GLU A 73 9.69 -2.02 -13.39
CA GLU A 73 9.87 -2.84 -12.19
C GLU A 73 10.77 -2.09 -11.20
N GLN A 74 10.52 -2.28 -9.90
CA GLN A 74 11.35 -1.70 -8.83
C GLN A 74 12.76 -2.30 -8.84
N THR A 75 13.77 -1.49 -8.48
CA THR A 75 15.16 -1.93 -8.36
C THR A 75 15.43 -2.69 -7.06
N ASP A 76 16.56 -3.38 -6.99
CA ASP A 76 17.12 -3.92 -5.75
C ASP A 76 18.53 -3.31 -5.49
N PRO A 77 18.72 -2.48 -4.44
CA PRO A 77 17.71 -2.02 -3.48
C PRO A 77 16.67 -1.07 -4.12
N PRO A 78 15.50 -0.87 -3.51
CA PRO A 78 14.46 0.02 -4.04
C PRO A 78 14.94 1.47 -4.21
N SER A 79 14.63 2.07 -5.36
CA SER A 79 15.05 3.44 -5.68
C SER A 79 14.11 4.22 -6.59
N ILE A 80 13.19 3.55 -7.30
CA ILE A 80 12.22 4.20 -8.19
C ILE A 80 11.02 4.67 -7.37
N PRO A 81 10.64 5.97 -7.42
CA PRO A 81 9.45 6.48 -6.76
C PRO A 81 8.18 5.74 -7.18
N ILE A 82 7.26 5.50 -6.23
CA ILE A 82 6.00 4.79 -6.50
C ILE A 82 5.17 5.48 -7.58
N ILE A 83 5.18 6.81 -7.62
CA ILE A 83 4.51 7.61 -8.67
C ILE A 83 5.02 7.31 -10.09
N GLU A 84 6.27 6.84 -10.25
CA GLU A 84 6.84 6.48 -11.55
C GLU A 84 6.48 5.04 -11.96
N LEU A 85 6.30 4.14 -10.98
CA LEU A 85 5.82 2.77 -11.21
C LEU A 85 4.34 2.74 -11.64
N PHE A 86 3.53 3.69 -11.14
CA PHE A 86 2.09 3.81 -11.43
C PHE A 86 1.76 5.08 -12.23
N PRO A 87 2.17 5.19 -13.52
CA PRO A 87 1.98 6.39 -14.33
C PRO A 87 0.52 6.67 -14.73
N SER A 88 -0.43 5.83 -14.32
CA SER A 88 -1.87 6.13 -14.33
C SER A 88 -2.27 7.15 -13.26
N GLY A 89 -1.49 7.28 -12.18
CA GLY A 89 -1.90 7.94 -10.94
C GLY A 89 -2.82 7.08 -10.07
N GLU A 90 -3.15 5.85 -10.47
CA GLU A 90 -4.00 4.92 -9.72
C GLU A 90 -3.11 3.90 -8.98
N PHE A 91 -3.21 3.85 -7.65
CA PHE A 91 -2.35 3.00 -6.81
C PHE A 91 -3.07 1.72 -6.34
N PRO A 92 -2.34 0.62 -6.04
CA PRO A 92 -2.96 -0.66 -5.69
C PRO A 92 -3.82 -0.58 -4.42
N GLU A 93 -5.03 -1.12 -4.51
CA GLU A 93 -5.96 -1.23 -3.38
C GLU A 93 -5.38 -2.12 -2.27
N GLY A 94 -5.83 -1.90 -1.04
CA GLY A 94 -5.59 -2.82 0.06
C GLY A 94 -6.53 -4.03 0.02
N GLU A 95 -6.54 -4.81 1.09
CA GLU A 95 -7.60 -5.79 1.29
C GLU A 95 -8.94 -5.08 1.54
N ILE A 96 -10.00 -5.53 0.86
CA ILE A 96 -11.36 -5.00 1.03
C ILE A 96 -12.17 -6.06 1.78
N GLN A 97 -12.45 -5.79 3.06
CA GLN A 97 -13.36 -6.61 3.87
C GLN A 97 -14.79 -6.05 3.81
N GLN A 98 -15.78 -6.93 3.80
CA GLN A 98 -17.18 -6.54 3.88
C GLN A 98 -17.58 -6.33 5.35
N TYR A 99 -18.32 -5.26 5.63
CA TYR A 99 -18.93 -5.07 6.95
C TYR A 99 -19.86 -6.24 7.29
N LYS A 100 -19.89 -6.60 8.57
CA LYS A 100 -20.79 -7.63 9.11
C LYS A 100 -22.23 -7.14 9.21
N ASP A 101 -23.14 -8.10 9.39
CA ASP A 101 -24.52 -7.90 9.84
C ASP A 101 -25.29 -6.85 9.00
N ASP A 102 -26.02 -5.95 9.66
CA ASP A 102 -26.92 -4.97 9.06
C ASP A 102 -26.21 -3.84 8.29
N ASN A 103 -24.91 -3.92 8.04
CA ASN A 103 -24.15 -2.91 7.28
C ASN A 103 -23.86 -3.30 5.80
N VAL A 104 -24.16 -4.53 5.37
CA VAL A 104 -23.89 -5.02 4.00
C VAL A 104 -24.56 -4.17 2.89
N TRP A 105 -25.70 -3.53 3.19
CA TRP A 105 -26.40 -2.63 2.26
C TRP A 105 -25.55 -1.45 1.77
N ARG A 106 -24.50 -1.06 2.51
CA ARG A 106 -23.57 0.01 2.12
C ARG A 106 -22.85 -0.31 0.79
N MET A 107 -22.67 -1.60 0.46
CA MET A 107 -22.06 -2.05 -0.79
C MET A 107 -23.00 -1.92 -2.00
N THR A 108 -24.31 -1.99 -1.79
CA THR A 108 -25.31 -2.00 -2.87
C THR A 108 -26.05 -0.66 -3.04
N SER A 109 -26.08 0.18 -2.01
CA SER A 109 -26.70 1.51 -2.05
C SER A 109 -25.99 2.44 -3.04
N GLU A 110 -26.75 2.99 -3.99
CA GLU A 110 -26.27 3.96 -4.98
C GLU A 110 -25.70 5.22 -4.30
N GLU A 111 -26.34 5.69 -3.23
CA GLU A 111 -25.87 6.83 -2.43
C GLU A 111 -24.47 6.56 -1.84
N LYS A 112 -24.26 5.38 -1.25
CA LYS A 112 -22.97 5.04 -0.62
C LYS A 112 -21.88 4.81 -1.66
N ARG A 113 -22.21 4.24 -2.82
CA ARG A 113 -21.27 4.07 -3.93
C ARG A 113 -20.82 5.39 -4.56
N GLU A 114 -21.70 6.40 -4.65
CA GLU A 114 -21.29 7.72 -5.14
C GLU A 114 -20.51 8.51 -4.08
N LEU A 115 -20.84 8.38 -2.79
CA LEU A 115 -20.00 8.95 -1.71
C LEU A 115 -18.59 8.34 -1.72
N GLU A 116 -18.46 7.02 -1.79
CA GLU A 116 -17.17 6.32 -1.91
C GLU A 116 -16.35 6.81 -3.11
N ARG A 117 -17.01 7.11 -4.22
CA ARG A 117 -16.38 7.66 -5.43
C ARG A 117 -15.87 9.09 -5.23
N LEU A 118 -16.56 9.91 -4.43
CA LEU A 118 -16.11 11.27 -4.11
C LEU A 118 -14.88 11.28 -3.20
N GLU A 119 -14.77 10.31 -2.29
CA GLU A 119 -13.62 10.11 -1.39
C GLU A 119 -12.41 9.42 -2.08
N ASN A 120 -12.58 8.89 -3.31
CA ASN A 120 -11.53 8.19 -4.05
C ASN A 120 -10.15 8.90 -4.10
N PRO A 121 -10.04 10.24 -4.29
CA PRO A 121 -8.74 10.91 -4.25
C PRO A 121 -8.00 10.74 -2.92
N ILE A 122 -8.73 10.76 -1.79
CA ILE A 122 -8.17 10.57 -0.45
C ILE A 122 -7.68 9.12 -0.31
N TYR A 123 -8.52 8.14 -0.69
CA TYR A 123 -8.11 6.73 -0.68
C TYR A 123 -6.91 6.46 -1.57
N ASN A 124 -6.82 7.13 -2.72
CA ASN A 124 -5.71 6.96 -3.65
C ASN A 124 -4.38 7.51 -3.09
N SER A 125 -4.40 8.66 -2.39
CA SER A 125 -3.25 9.15 -1.61
C SER A 125 -2.83 8.18 -0.50
N VAL A 126 -3.79 7.60 0.23
CA VAL A 126 -3.51 6.54 1.24
C VAL A 126 -2.90 5.30 0.57
N ARG A 127 -3.40 4.87 -0.59
CA ARG A 127 -2.88 3.71 -1.36
C ARG A 127 -1.45 3.94 -1.84
N GLN A 128 -1.10 5.17 -2.26
CA GLN A 128 0.28 5.53 -2.60
C GLN A 128 1.22 5.38 -1.40
N ALA A 129 0.85 5.97 -0.25
CA ALA A 129 1.61 5.85 1.00
C ALA A 129 1.75 4.38 1.43
N ALA A 130 0.66 3.61 1.35
CA ALA A 130 0.65 2.19 1.68
C ALA A 130 1.56 1.36 0.77
N GLU A 131 1.65 1.67 -0.53
CA GLU A 131 2.55 0.99 -1.45
C GLU A 131 4.03 1.30 -1.15
N VAL A 132 4.37 2.55 -0.78
CA VAL A 132 5.70 2.88 -0.25
C VAL A 132 5.99 2.02 0.98
N HIS A 133 5.08 2.00 1.95
CA HIS A 133 5.23 1.24 3.18
C HIS A 133 5.44 -0.27 2.90
N ARG A 134 4.68 -0.84 1.95
CA ARG A 134 4.81 -2.24 1.50
C ARG A 134 6.20 -2.53 0.90
N GLN A 135 6.73 -1.66 0.04
CA GLN A 135 8.03 -1.87 -0.57
C GLN A 135 9.19 -1.65 0.40
N VAL A 136 9.12 -0.61 1.25
CA VAL A 136 10.12 -0.35 2.30
C VAL A 136 10.18 -1.51 3.28
N ARG A 137 9.04 -1.95 3.87
CA ARG A 137 9.06 -3.05 4.85
C ARG A 137 9.57 -4.36 4.26
N LYS A 138 9.26 -4.64 2.98
CA LYS A 138 9.78 -5.82 2.26
C LYS A 138 11.30 -5.78 2.14
N TYR A 139 11.85 -4.64 1.73
CA TYR A 139 13.29 -4.44 1.63
C TYR A 139 13.99 -4.55 2.98
N ILE A 140 13.47 -3.87 4.01
CA ILE A 140 14.06 -3.87 5.35
C ILE A 140 14.05 -5.27 5.97
N LYS A 141 12.96 -6.04 5.82
CA LYS A 141 12.92 -7.47 6.21
C LYS A 141 14.00 -8.32 5.52
N GLY A 142 14.38 -7.98 4.28
CA GLY A 142 15.42 -8.70 3.53
C GLY A 142 16.87 -8.41 3.96
N ILE A 143 17.12 -7.29 4.67
CA ILE A 143 18.48 -6.90 5.11
C ILE A 143 18.69 -6.95 6.63
N LEU A 144 17.61 -7.01 7.41
CA LEU A 144 17.62 -7.05 8.87
C LEU A 144 18.39 -8.26 9.41
N LYS A 145 19.28 -8.01 10.37
CA LYS A 145 20.06 -9.04 11.06
C LYS A 145 20.62 -8.52 12.40
N PRO A 146 20.93 -9.41 13.36
CA PRO A 146 21.71 -9.06 14.53
C PRO A 146 23.07 -8.46 14.15
N GLY A 147 23.57 -7.56 14.97
CA GLY A 147 24.81 -6.82 14.74
C GLY A 147 24.65 -5.49 13.99
N MET A 148 23.45 -5.15 13.51
CA MET A 148 23.17 -3.81 12.97
C MET A 148 23.04 -2.77 14.09
N LEU A 149 23.62 -1.59 13.90
CA LEU A 149 23.33 -0.42 14.74
C LEU A 149 21.90 0.06 14.47
N MET A 150 21.19 0.45 15.53
CA MET A 150 19.82 0.95 15.41
C MET A 150 19.75 2.24 14.59
N THR A 151 20.80 3.09 14.66
CA THR A 151 20.95 4.30 13.84
C THR A 151 20.97 3.95 12.35
N ASP A 152 21.83 3.02 11.96
CA ASP A 152 22.04 2.62 10.57
C ASP A 152 20.76 1.99 9.99
N LEU A 153 20.01 1.25 10.81
CA LEU A 153 18.70 0.70 10.45
C LEU A 153 17.69 1.81 10.17
N CYS A 154 17.51 2.76 11.09
CA CYS A 154 16.56 3.86 10.93
C CYS A 154 16.93 4.75 9.74
N GLU A 155 18.20 5.16 9.62
CA GLU A 155 18.68 5.95 8.48
C GLU A 155 18.49 5.23 7.14
N THR A 156 18.73 3.91 7.07
CA THR A 156 18.49 3.12 5.85
C THR A 156 17.01 3.05 5.51
N LEU A 157 16.14 2.82 6.49
CA LEU A 157 14.69 2.77 6.30
C LEU A 157 14.16 4.12 5.81
N GLU A 158 14.46 5.20 6.52
CA GLU A 158 13.96 6.53 6.21
C GLU A 158 14.48 7.04 4.85
N ASN A 159 15.75 6.81 4.54
CA ASN A 159 16.29 7.16 3.23
C ASN A 159 15.69 6.32 2.09
N THR A 160 15.13 5.14 2.38
CA THR A 160 14.32 4.38 1.42
C THR A 160 12.92 4.97 1.30
N VAL A 161 12.25 5.32 2.41
CA VAL A 161 10.96 6.03 2.39
C VAL A 161 11.06 7.31 1.56
N ARG A 162 12.01 8.20 1.85
CA ARG A 162 12.17 9.51 1.19
C ARG A 162 12.30 9.39 -0.34
N LYS A 163 13.00 8.36 -0.82
CA LYS A 163 13.12 8.04 -2.25
C LYS A 163 11.81 7.53 -2.83
N LEU A 164 11.21 6.51 -2.22
CA LEU A 164 10.03 5.84 -2.77
C LEU A 164 8.76 6.70 -2.72
N ILE A 165 8.60 7.54 -1.69
CA ILE A 165 7.50 8.51 -1.56
C ILE A 165 7.68 9.75 -2.44
N SER A 166 8.90 10.01 -2.93
CA SER A 166 9.33 11.27 -3.52
C SER A 166 9.10 12.46 -2.58
N GLU A 167 9.83 12.48 -1.46
CA GLU A 167 9.68 13.48 -0.37
C GLU A 167 9.62 14.93 -0.89
N ASN A 168 8.58 15.65 -0.51
CA ASN A 168 8.26 16.98 -1.02
C ASN A 168 7.61 17.86 0.07
N GLY A 169 8.43 18.32 1.02
CA GLY A 169 7.99 19.20 2.10
C GLY A 169 6.87 18.58 2.94
N LEU A 170 5.73 19.27 3.04
CA LEU A 170 4.54 18.77 3.73
C LEU A 170 3.59 17.97 2.82
N GLN A 171 3.86 17.91 1.51
CA GLN A 171 2.98 17.21 0.57
C GLN A 171 3.16 15.69 0.66
N ALA A 172 4.40 15.20 0.75
CA ALA A 172 4.70 13.78 0.77
C ALA A 172 5.97 13.52 1.57
N GLY A 173 5.99 12.48 2.41
CA GLY A 173 7.12 12.24 3.31
C GLY A 173 6.90 11.16 4.36
N ILE A 174 7.76 11.20 5.38
CA ILE A 174 7.68 10.38 6.59
C ILE A 174 6.66 11.03 7.54
N ALA A 175 5.66 10.28 7.99
CA ALA A 175 4.59 10.81 8.83
C ALA A 175 5.01 10.96 10.31
N PHE A 176 5.83 10.04 10.80
CA PHE A 176 6.38 10.03 12.15
C PHE A 176 7.71 9.25 12.19
N PRO A 177 8.59 9.48 13.18
CA PRO A 177 9.92 8.87 13.24
C PRO A 177 9.89 7.34 13.28
N THR A 178 10.95 6.70 12.79
CA THR A 178 11.08 5.23 12.79
C THR A 178 11.22 4.69 14.21
N GLY A 179 10.13 4.17 14.78
CA GLY A 179 10.13 3.41 16.01
C GLY A 179 10.81 2.05 15.79
N CYS A 180 11.77 1.70 16.64
CA CYS A 180 12.51 0.43 16.60
C CYS A 180 12.67 -0.15 18.02
N SER A 181 11.57 -0.11 18.78
CA SER A 181 11.55 -0.32 20.23
C SER A 181 11.92 -1.76 20.61
N LEU A 182 12.92 -1.93 21.47
CA LEU A 182 13.46 -3.24 21.84
C LEU A 182 12.84 -3.79 23.14
N ASN A 183 12.57 -5.09 23.15
CA ASN A 183 12.21 -5.88 24.32
C ASN A 183 11.01 -5.31 25.09
N TRP A 184 11.17 -5.00 26.37
CA TRP A 184 10.11 -4.48 27.24
C TRP A 184 9.65 -3.05 26.88
N VAL A 185 10.36 -2.33 25.99
CA VAL A 185 9.88 -1.06 25.45
C VAL A 185 8.94 -1.38 24.29
N ALA A 186 7.65 -1.11 24.47
CA ALA A 186 6.62 -1.42 23.46
C ALA A 186 6.73 -0.50 22.23
N ALA A 187 6.68 0.82 22.43
CA ALA A 187 6.59 1.82 21.36
C ALA A 187 7.41 3.09 21.66
N HIS A 188 7.45 3.99 20.68
CA HIS A 188 8.01 5.35 20.76
C HIS A 188 9.51 5.48 21.12
N TRP A 189 10.30 4.42 20.93
CA TRP A 189 11.76 4.52 21.00
C TRP A 189 12.40 4.50 19.61
N THR A 190 13.28 5.47 19.37
CA THR A 190 14.13 5.61 18.20
C THR A 190 15.49 6.17 18.66
N PRO A 191 16.63 5.76 18.08
CA PRO A 191 17.95 6.17 18.54
C PRO A 191 18.19 7.67 18.30
N ASN A 192 18.70 8.36 19.32
CA ASN A 192 19.20 9.73 19.18
C ASN A 192 20.65 9.74 18.67
N SER A 193 21.14 10.91 18.23
CA SER A 193 22.53 11.06 17.80
C SER A 193 23.52 10.61 18.88
N GLY A 194 24.41 9.68 18.52
CA GLY A 194 25.41 9.12 19.43
C GLY A 194 24.95 7.89 20.22
N ASP A 195 23.71 7.42 20.03
CA ASP A 195 23.28 6.09 20.44
C ASP A 195 24.18 5.01 19.76
N LYS A 196 24.43 3.92 20.49
CA LYS A 196 25.30 2.81 20.07
C LYS A 196 24.61 1.46 20.27
N THR A 197 23.30 1.47 20.44
CA THR A 197 22.49 0.26 20.57
C THR A 197 22.63 -0.55 19.28
N VAL A 198 22.90 -1.85 19.45
CA VAL A 198 23.06 -2.82 18.37
C VAL A 198 21.98 -3.88 18.55
N LEU A 199 21.26 -4.20 17.47
CA LEU A 199 20.25 -5.25 17.46
C LEU A 199 20.88 -6.61 17.76
N GLN A 200 20.36 -7.33 18.77
CA GLN A 200 20.84 -8.65 19.17
C GLN A 200 19.99 -9.79 18.58
N TYR A 201 20.45 -11.03 18.76
CA TYR A 201 19.73 -12.23 18.32
C TYR A 201 18.45 -12.48 19.14
N ASP A 202 18.53 -12.27 20.44
CA ASP A 202 17.43 -12.48 21.39
C ASP A 202 16.54 -11.24 21.60
N ASP A 203 16.72 -10.18 20.79
CA ASP A 203 15.89 -8.98 20.87
C ASP A 203 14.53 -9.18 20.18
N VAL A 204 13.47 -8.65 20.80
CA VAL A 204 12.14 -8.49 20.19
C VAL A 204 11.92 -7.02 19.85
N MET A 205 12.19 -6.67 18.59
CA MET A 205 12.07 -5.31 18.05
C MET A 205 10.69 -5.09 17.44
N LYS A 206 10.00 -4.02 17.84
CA LYS A 206 8.82 -3.51 17.10
C LYS A 206 9.32 -2.43 16.14
N LEU A 207 9.19 -2.68 14.83
CA LEU A 207 9.56 -1.74 13.79
C LEU A 207 8.30 -1.06 13.26
N ASP A 208 8.19 0.23 13.51
CA ASP A 208 6.99 1.04 13.35
C ASP A 208 7.37 2.34 12.63
N PHE A 209 6.75 2.64 11.48
CA PHE A 209 7.08 3.83 10.71
C PHE A 209 5.91 4.31 9.86
N GLY A 210 5.77 5.63 9.76
CA GLY A 210 4.68 6.25 9.04
C GLY A 210 5.08 6.81 7.68
N THR A 211 4.19 6.71 6.71
CA THR A 211 4.31 7.38 5.40
C THR A 211 3.07 8.23 5.14
N HIS A 212 3.19 9.35 4.40
CA HIS A 212 2.00 10.13 4.02
C HIS A 212 2.08 10.73 2.62
N VAL A 213 0.90 10.99 2.07
CA VAL A 213 0.66 11.83 0.90
C VAL A 213 -0.52 12.76 1.25
N ASP A 214 -0.36 14.05 1.02
CA ASP A 214 -1.33 15.13 1.24
C ASP A 214 -1.85 15.22 2.70
N GLY A 215 -1.05 14.72 3.65
CA GLY A 215 -1.41 14.60 5.07
C GLY A 215 -2.23 13.34 5.41
N HIS A 216 -2.54 12.49 4.42
CA HIS A 216 -3.15 11.19 4.65
C HIS A 216 -2.08 10.17 5.03
N ILE A 217 -2.10 9.77 6.31
CA ILE A 217 -1.07 8.94 6.95
C ILE A 217 -1.40 7.46 6.78
N VAL A 218 -0.38 6.66 6.48
CA VAL A 218 -0.36 5.22 6.73
C VAL A 218 0.54 4.98 7.94
N ASP A 219 -0.08 4.44 8.98
CA ASP A 219 0.52 3.93 10.22
C ASP A 219 0.47 2.40 10.15
N CYS A 220 1.63 1.73 10.26
CA CYS A 220 1.73 0.28 10.15
C CYS A 220 3.05 -0.23 10.75
N ALA A 221 2.96 -1.11 11.73
CA ALA A 221 4.12 -1.72 12.37
C ALA A 221 4.28 -3.21 12.02
N PHE A 222 5.44 -3.77 12.34
CA PHE A 222 5.64 -5.21 12.46
C PHE A 222 6.75 -5.56 13.45
N THR A 223 6.59 -6.69 14.13
CA THR A 223 7.58 -7.21 15.08
C THR A 223 8.62 -8.07 14.36
N VAL A 224 9.87 -7.99 14.85
CA VAL A 224 11.04 -8.74 14.38
C VAL A 224 11.69 -9.40 15.58
N ALA A 225 11.88 -10.71 15.50
CA ALA A 225 12.69 -11.51 16.40
C ALA A 225 13.49 -12.52 15.56
N PHE A 226 14.72 -12.86 15.98
CA PHE A 226 15.56 -13.85 15.28
C PHE A 226 15.64 -15.19 16.00
N ASN A 227 15.28 -15.22 17.28
CA ASN A 227 15.15 -16.44 18.07
C ASN A 227 13.71 -16.99 17.95
N PRO A 228 13.51 -18.20 17.37
CA PRO A 228 12.18 -18.82 17.19
C PRO A 228 11.38 -19.04 18.48
N MET A 229 12.02 -18.95 19.65
CA MET A 229 11.35 -18.94 20.96
C MET A 229 10.26 -17.86 21.05
N PHE A 230 10.37 -16.77 20.28
CA PHE A 230 9.37 -15.70 20.26
C PHE A 230 8.28 -15.88 19.20
N ASP A 231 8.36 -16.87 18.30
CA ASP A 231 7.38 -17.04 17.22
C ASP A 231 5.93 -17.17 17.73
N PRO A 232 5.63 -17.92 18.82
CA PRO A 232 4.27 -17.97 19.38
C PRO A 232 3.77 -16.62 19.92
N LEU A 233 4.66 -15.77 20.42
CA LEU A 233 4.32 -14.41 20.89
C LEU A 233 4.03 -13.48 19.71
N LEU A 234 4.81 -13.60 18.62
CA LEU A 234 4.58 -12.85 17.38
C LEU A 234 3.29 -13.28 16.68
N GLU A 235 2.89 -14.56 16.78
CA GLU A 235 1.61 -15.04 16.25
C GLU A 235 0.44 -14.52 17.07
N ALA A 236 0.50 -14.62 18.41
CA ALA A 236 -0.55 -14.11 19.31
C ALA A 236 -0.87 -12.63 19.04
N SER A 237 0.16 -11.78 18.92
CA SER A 237 0.02 -10.36 18.60
C SER A 237 -0.57 -10.11 17.20
N ARG A 238 -0.19 -10.94 16.22
CA ARG A 238 -0.71 -10.84 14.84
C ARG A 238 -2.18 -11.25 14.76
N GLU A 239 -2.56 -12.37 15.37
CA GLU A 239 -3.96 -12.81 15.39
C GLU A 239 -4.84 -11.85 16.20
N ALA A 240 -4.35 -11.34 17.33
CA ALA A 240 -5.02 -10.29 18.10
C ALA A 240 -5.22 -8.99 17.27
N THR A 241 -4.23 -8.61 16.45
CA THR A 241 -4.37 -7.47 15.52
C THR A 241 -5.39 -7.76 14.42
N ASN A 242 -5.34 -8.95 13.82
CA ASN A 242 -6.23 -9.35 12.73
C ASN A 242 -7.70 -9.50 13.18
N ILE A 243 -7.96 -9.98 14.40
CA ILE A 243 -9.32 -9.97 14.94
C ILE A 243 -9.79 -8.52 15.19
N GLY A 244 -8.91 -7.64 15.67
CA GLY A 244 -9.21 -6.22 15.83
C GLY A 244 -9.62 -5.54 14.51
N ILE A 245 -8.92 -5.85 13.41
CA ILE A 245 -9.27 -5.40 12.06
C ILE A 245 -10.65 -5.95 11.66
N LYS A 246 -10.87 -7.26 11.83
CA LYS A 246 -12.10 -7.96 11.44
C LYS A 246 -13.35 -7.56 12.25
N GLU A 247 -13.18 -7.18 13.51
CA GLU A 247 -14.27 -6.66 14.35
C GLU A 247 -14.50 -5.15 14.16
N SER A 248 -13.55 -4.43 13.56
CA SER A 248 -13.71 -2.99 13.30
C SER A 248 -14.73 -2.73 12.18
N GLY A 249 -15.61 -1.75 12.39
CA GLY A 249 -16.63 -1.38 11.41
C GLY A 249 -17.39 -0.11 11.78
N ILE A 250 -18.14 0.43 10.82
CA ILE A 250 -19.02 1.56 11.08
C ILE A 250 -20.12 1.12 12.07
N ASP A 251 -20.40 1.97 13.04
CA ASP A 251 -21.36 1.75 14.15
C ASP A 251 -20.95 0.66 15.18
N VAL A 252 -19.75 0.08 15.08
CA VAL A 252 -19.21 -0.85 16.11
C VAL A 252 -18.71 -0.09 17.34
N ARG A 253 -18.92 -0.65 18.54
CA ARG A 253 -18.42 -0.10 19.80
C ARG A 253 -16.95 -0.47 20.02
N LEU A 254 -16.11 0.52 20.32
CA LEU A 254 -14.67 0.31 20.56
C LEU A 254 -14.37 -0.70 21.70
N CYS A 255 -15.25 -0.82 22.69
CA CYS A 255 -15.10 -1.80 23.76
C CYS A 255 -15.27 -3.25 23.28
N ASP A 256 -16.04 -3.49 22.23
CA ASP A 256 -16.30 -4.83 21.70
C ASP A 256 -15.09 -5.30 20.88
N VAL A 257 -14.52 -4.39 20.09
CA VAL A 257 -13.23 -4.61 19.39
C VAL A 257 -12.13 -4.91 20.42
N GLY A 258 -12.02 -4.11 21.49
CA GLY A 258 -11.05 -4.34 22.56
C GLY A 258 -11.24 -5.68 23.27
N ALA A 259 -12.49 -6.10 23.54
CA ALA A 259 -12.78 -7.39 24.14
C ALA A 259 -12.39 -8.57 23.23
N ALA A 260 -12.65 -8.49 21.93
CA ALA A 260 -12.27 -9.53 20.97
C ALA A 260 -10.74 -9.64 20.79
N ILE A 261 -10.03 -8.49 20.76
CA ILE A 261 -8.55 -8.46 20.77
C ILE A 261 -8.02 -9.13 22.03
N GLN A 262 -8.58 -8.81 23.20
CA GLN A 262 -8.15 -9.40 24.48
C GLN A 262 -8.44 -10.91 24.53
N GLU A 263 -9.63 -11.36 24.10
CA GLU A 263 -10.00 -12.78 24.07
C GLU A 263 -9.03 -13.61 23.23
N VAL A 264 -8.68 -13.13 22.03
CA VAL A 264 -7.70 -13.81 21.17
C VAL A 264 -6.31 -13.77 21.80
N MET A 265 -5.81 -12.62 22.26
CA MET A 265 -4.48 -12.50 22.87
C MET A 265 -4.32 -13.38 24.13
N GLU A 266 -5.35 -13.45 24.99
CA GLU A 266 -5.34 -14.24 26.23
C GLU A 266 -5.56 -15.75 26.00
N SER A 267 -5.95 -16.16 24.79
CA SER A 267 -6.03 -17.58 24.41
C SER A 267 -4.66 -18.24 24.16
N TYR A 268 -3.58 -17.45 24.03
CA TYR A 268 -2.22 -17.96 23.82
C TYR A 268 -1.48 -18.19 25.14
N GLU A 269 -0.73 -19.31 25.17
CA GLU A 269 0.33 -19.59 26.12
C GLU A 269 1.66 -19.65 25.37
N VAL A 270 2.72 -19.06 25.96
CA VAL A 270 4.07 -19.07 25.36
C VAL A 270 5.12 -19.48 26.40
N GLU A 271 6.14 -20.22 25.96
CA GLU A 271 7.29 -20.58 26.79
C GLU A 271 8.50 -19.73 26.39
N ILE A 272 9.02 -18.92 27.31
CA ILE A 272 10.21 -18.09 27.09
C ILE A 272 11.22 -18.42 28.20
N ASN A 273 12.41 -18.89 27.81
CA ASN A 273 13.49 -19.29 28.70
C ASN A 273 13.08 -20.28 29.81
N GLY A 274 12.27 -21.30 29.47
CA GLY A 274 11.81 -22.31 30.43
C GLY A 274 10.69 -21.84 31.37
N LYS A 275 10.08 -20.68 31.10
CA LYS A 275 8.97 -20.13 31.87
C LYS A 275 7.74 -19.93 30.98
N MET A 276 6.61 -20.48 31.42
CA MET A 276 5.30 -20.26 30.81
C MET A 276 4.75 -18.87 31.16
N PHE A 277 4.08 -18.27 30.18
CA PHE A 277 3.31 -17.04 30.31
C PHE A 277 2.00 -17.19 29.54
N GLN A 278 0.93 -16.59 30.08
CA GLN A 278 -0.40 -16.53 29.48
C GLN A 278 -0.82 -15.06 29.37
N GLY A 279 -1.57 -14.68 28.34
CA GLY A 279 -2.13 -13.33 28.22
C GLY A 279 -1.08 -12.22 28.13
N ILE A 280 -0.04 -12.43 27.32
CA ILE A 280 0.97 -11.40 27.08
C ILE A 280 0.41 -10.35 26.12
N LEU A 281 0.06 -9.19 26.66
CA LEU A 281 -0.19 -8.00 25.87
C LEU A 281 1.14 -7.33 25.48
N PHE A 282 1.59 -7.51 24.24
CA PHE A 282 2.51 -6.58 23.58
C PHE A 282 1.81 -5.91 22.40
N ILE A 283 2.05 -4.59 22.30
CA ILE A 283 1.71 -3.74 21.15
C ILE A 283 2.72 -4.00 20.04
#